data_AF-A0A4Y2INX8-F1
#
_entry.id   AF-A0A4Y2INX8-F1
#
_cell.length_a   1.000
_cell.length_b   1.000
_cell.length_c   1.000
_cell.angle_alpha   90.00
_cell.angle_beta   90.00
_cell.angle_gamma   90.00
#
_symmetry.space_group_name_H-M   'P 1'
#
loop_
_entity.id
_entity.type
_entity.pdbx_description
1 polymer ?
#
loop_
_entity_poly.entity_id
_entity_poly.type
_entity_poly.pdbx_seq_one_letter_code
_entity_poly.pdbx_strand_id
1 'polypeptide(L)'
;MCGDKASADAEAAEDFVNEFVSLVETEKLSPEQIYNADETGLFWRYVPRSTLATADEKDATGVKDSKERITILGYGNAAPDST
;
A
#
# COMPACT_ATOMS: atom_id res chain seq x y z
N MET A 1 -10.77 7.82 -9.77
CA MET A 1 -10.00 9.04 -9.47
C MET A 1 -8.59 8.77 -9.95
N CYS A 2 -8.23 9.37 -11.09
CA CYS A 2 -6.87 9.31 -11.60
C CYS A 2 -6.06 10.25 -10.71
N GLY A 3 -5.04 9.73 -10.04
CA GLY A 3 -4.13 10.55 -9.23
C GLY A 3 -3.57 11.66 -10.11
N ASP A 4 -3.69 12.89 -9.64
CA ASP A 4 -2.93 13.99 -10.18
C ASP A 4 -1.47 13.55 -10.30
N LYS A 5 -0.90 13.71 -11.49
CA LYS A 5 0.55 13.64 -11.67
C LYS A 5 1.11 14.87 -10.98
N ALA A 6 1.21 14.81 -9.66
CA ALA A 6 2.08 15.71 -8.92
C ALA A 6 3.47 15.54 -9.53
N SER A 7 3.99 16.61 -10.11
CA SER A 7 5.40 16.70 -10.46
C SER A 7 6.16 16.41 -9.17
N ALA A 8 6.82 15.25 -9.09
CA ALA A 8 7.64 14.92 -7.94
C ALA A 8 8.74 15.99 -7.81
N ASP A 9 8.88 16.55 -6.62
CA ASP A 9 9.94 17.50 -6.32
C ASP A 9 11.24 16.74 -6.07
N ALA A 10 12.06 16.65 -7.11
CA ALA A 10 13.32 15.91 -7.06
C ALA A 10 14.34 16.57 -6.14
N GLU A 11 14.31 17.90 -6.02
CA GLU A 11 15.22 18.66 -5.16
C GLU A 11 14.88 18.38 -3.69
N ALA A 12 13.61 18.50 -3.32
CA ALA A 12 13.15 18.18 -1.96
C ALA A 12 13.42 16.71 -1.58
N ALA A 13 13.34 15.78 -2.54
CA ALA A 13 13.67 14.38 -2.28
C ALA A 13 15.17 14.17 -2.05
N GLU A 14 16.04 14.86 -2.79
CA GLU A 14 17.49 14.80 -2.61
C GLU A 14 17.91 15.39 -1.26
N ASP A 15 17.34 16.54 -0.88
CA ASP A 15 17.57 17.18 0.41
C ASP A 15 17.17 16.25 1.57
N PHE A 16 16.01 15.60 1.47
CA PHE A 16 15.55 14.65 2.49
C PHE A 16 16.51 13.46 2.63
N VAL A 17 17.01 12.90 1.52
CA VAL A 17 17.97 11.78 1.57
C VAL A 17 19.24 12.21 2.31
N ASN A 18 19.78 13.40 2.01
CA ASN A 18 20.98 13.92 2.65
C ASN A 18 20.77 14.16 4.16
N GLU A 19 19.63 14.75 4.55
CA GLU A 19 19.28 14.97 5.96
C GLU A 19 19.14 13.63 6.71
N PHE A 20 18.44 12.67 6.11
CA PHE A 20 18.20 11.36 6.72
C PHE A 20 19.50 10.59 6.94
N VAL A 21 20.41 10.57 5.96
CA VAL A 21 21.73 9.92 6.11
C VAL A 21 22.53 10.58 7.23
N SER A 22 22.57 11.93 7.27
CA SER A 22 23.27 12.68 8.31
C SER A 22 22.73 12.35 9.72
N LEU A 23 21.41 12.23 9.86
CA LEU A 23 20.76 11.83 11.11
C LEU A 23 21.18 10.42 11.55
N VAL A 24 21.13 9.44 10.63
CA VAL A 24 21.51 8.05 10.91
C VAL A 24 22.96 7.96 11.38
N GLU A 25 23.87 8.70 10.74
CA GLU A 25 25.30 8.73 11.12
C GLU A 25 25.53 9.44 12.46
N THR A 26 24.89 10.59 12.67
CA THR A 26 25.03 11.40 13.89
C THR A 26 24.54 10.66 15.13
N GLU A 27 23.37 10.05 15.03
CA GLU A 27 22.72 9.32 16.14
C GLU A 27 23.20 7.87 16.24
N LYS A 28 24.03 7.40 15.30
CA LYS A 28 24.55 6.03 15.22
C LYS A 28 23.43 4.98 15.25
N LEU A 29 22.37 5.22 14.47
CA LEU A 29 21.21 4.34 14.44
C LEU A 29 21.56 2.99 13.81
N SER A 30 21.15 1.91 14.46
CA SER A 30 21.26 0.57 13.90
C SER A 30 20.07 0.26 12.97
N PRO A 31 20.19 -0.71 12.04
CA PRO A 31 19.09 -1.08 11.15
C PRO A 31 17.80 -1.49 11.88
N GLU A 32 17.91 -2.05 13.08
CA GLU A 32 16.76 -2.43 13.93
C GLU A 32 15.95 -1.22 14.44
N GLN A 33 16.56 -0.02 14.44
CA GLN A 33 15.94 1.23 14.91
C GLN A 33 15.31 2.04 13.78
N ILE A 34 15.60 1.70 12.53
CA ILE A 34 15.08 2.39 11.35
C ILE A 34 13.84 1.65 10.87
N TYR A 35 12.69 2.32 10.88
CA TYR A 35 11.41 1.76 10.46
C TYR A 35 10.84 2.50 9.26
N ASN A 36 10.29 1.76 8.30
CA ASN A 36 9.38 2.29 7.29
C ASN A 36 7.96 1.82 7.61
N ALA A 37 6.97 2.66 7.32
CA ALA A 37 5.56 2.31 7.43
C ALA A 37 4.79 2.86 6.23
N ASP A 38 3.84 2.08 5.72
CA ASP A 38 3.00 2.49 4.59
C ASP A 38 1.57 1.96 4.74
N GLU A 39 0.63 2.74 4.21
CA GLU A 39 -0.79 2.41 4.22
C GLU A 39 -1.18 1.67 2.94
N THR A 40 -1.78 0.49 3.08
CA THR A 40 -2.30 -0.28 1.94
C THR A 40 -3.78 -0.61 2.11
N GLY A 41 -4.53 -0.55 1.01
CA GLY A 41 -5.95 -0.89 0.98
C GLY A 41 -6.18 -2.33 0.52
N LEU A 42 -6.65 -3.19 1.42
CA LEU A 42 -6.97 -4.59 1.16
C LEU A 42 -8.45 -4.78 0.85
N PHE A 43 -8.78 -5.43 -0.27
CA PHE A 43 -10.16 -5.87 -0.53
C PHE A 43 -10.47 -7.14 0.27
N TRP A 44 -11.41 -7.05 1.20
CA TRP A 44 -11.71 -8.16 2.13
C TRP A 44 -13.00 -8.92 1.77
N ARG A 45 -13.98 -8.26 1.13
CA ARG A 45 -15.25 -8.89 0.73
C ARG A 45 -15.49 -8.87 -0.78
N TYR A 46 -14.45 -9.15 -1.56
CA TYR A 46 -14.60 -9.29 -3.01
C TYR A 46 -15.21 -10.66 -3.33
N VAL A 47 -16.52 -10.67 -3.63
CA VAL A 47 -17.18 -11.86 -4.20
C VAL A 47 -16.97 -11.81 -5.71
N PRO A 48 -16.22 -12.74 -6.33
CA PRO A 48 -16.10 -12.79 -7.78
C PRO A 48 -17.46 -13.11 -8.37
N ARG A 49 -17.88 -12.35 -9.39
CA ARG A 49 -19.09 -12.65 -10.15
C ARG A 49 -18.88 -13.99 -10.86
N SER A 50 -19.48 -15.07 -10.38
CA SER A 50 -19.51 -16.33 -11.11
C SER A 50 -20.44 -16.15 -12.31
N THR A 51 -19.89 -15.73 -13.46
CA THR A 51 -20.61 -15.79 -14.72
C THR A 51 -20.65 -17.24 -15.22
N LEU A 52 -21.37 -18.09 -14.50
CA LEU A 52 -21.94 -19.30 -15.10
C LEU A 52 -23.33 -18.91 -15.58
N ALA A 53 -23.40 -18.28 -16.75
CA ALA A 53 -24.66 -18.09 -17.44
C ALA A 53 -25.13 -19.48 -17.94
N THR A 54 -25.96 -20.16 -17.14
CA THR A 54 -26.84 -21.19 -17.71
C THR A 54 -27.93 -20.48 -18.50
N ALA A 55 -28.23 -20.98 -19.70
CA ALA A 55 -29.06 -20.31 -20.70
C ALA A 55 -30.52 -19.98 -20.28
N ASP A 56 -30.94 -20.42 -19.08
CA ASP A 56 -32.33 -20.34 -18.61
C ASP A 56 -32.60 -19.28 -17.53
N GLU A 57 -31.61 -18.58 -16.97
CA GLU A 57 -31.87 -17.52 -15.99
C GLU A 57 -32.02 -16.16 -16.68
N LYS A 58 -33.28 -15.83 -17.03
CA LYS A 58 -33.68 -14.43 -17.15
C LYS A 58 -33.42 -13.75 -15.81
N ASP A 59 -32.66 -12.66 -15.88
CA ASP A 59 -32.46 -11.70 -14.80
C ASP A 59 -31.58 -12.15 -13.63
N ALA A 60 -30.26 -12.24 -13.86
CA ALA A 60 -29.27 -12.01 -12.80
C ALA A 60 -29.21 -10.51 -12.44
N THR A 61 -30.36 -9.95 -12.07
CA THR A 61 -30.54 -8.54 -11.73
C THR A 61 -30.07 -8.33 -10.30
N GLY A 62 -28.88 -7.74 -10.15
CA GLY A 62 -28.67 -6.80 -9.05
C GLY A 62 -27.79 -7.24 -7.87
N VAL A 63 -26.83 -8.16 -8.02
CA VAL A 63 -25.74 -8.21 -7.03
C VAL A 63 -24.75 -7.09 -7.35
N LYS A 64 -24.90 -5.96 -6.66
CA LYS A 64 -23.92 -4.87 -6.68
C LYS A 64 -22.68 -5.35 -5.94
N ASP A 65 -21.54 -5.45 -6.62
CA ASP A 65 -20.27 -5.79 -6.00
C ASP A 65 -20.01 -4.82 -4.84
N SER A 66 -20.16 -5.29 -3.60
CA SER A 66 -19.74 -4.55 -2.41
C SER A 66 -18.24 -4.69 -2.28
N LYS A 67 -17.50 -3.80 -2.96
CA LYS A 67 -16.05 -3.66 -2.77
C LYS A 67 -15.78 -3.04 -1.40
N GLU A 68 -15.81 -3.87 -0.37
CA GLU A 68 -15.33 -3.48 0.96
C GLU A 68 -13.79 -3.50 0.96
N ARG A 69 -13.21 -2.37 1.36
CA ARG A 69 -11.77 -2.19 1.55
C ARG A 69 -11.51 -1.99 3.03
N ILE A 70 -10.49 -2.66 3.54
CA ILE A 70 -9.90 -2.38 4.85
C ILE A 70 -8.59 -1.65 4.58
N THR A 71 -8.37 -0.58 5.31
CA THR A 71 -7.09 0.14 5.32
C THR A 71 -6.19 -0.50 6.37
N ILE A 72 -4.97 -0.85 5.97
CA ILE A 72 -3.97 -1.49 6.82
C ILE A 72 -2.72 -0.63 6.82
N LEU A 73 -2.19 -0.31 8.01
CA LEU A 73 -0.86 0.27 8.17
C LEU A 73 0.14 -0.86 8.43
N GLY A 74 1.01 -1.12 7.46
CA GLY A 74 2.14 -2.05 7.62
C GLY A 74 3.39 -1.29 8.03
N TYR A 75 4.27 -1.91 8.82
CA TYR A 75 5.59 -1.38 9.14
C TYR A 75 6.63 -2.50 9.23
N GLY A 76 7.90 -2.14 9.04
CA GLY A 76 9.05 -3.05 9.18
C GLY A 76 10.33 -2.29 9.45
N ASN A 77 11.28 -2.93 10.15
CA ASN A 77 12.61 -2.35 10.35
C ASN A 77 13.55 -2.71 9.19
N ALA A 78 14.72 -2.06 9.17
CA ALA A 78 15.73 -2.28 8.14
C ALA A 78 16.65 -3.47 8.43
N ALA A 79 16.45 -4.18 9.55
CA ALA A 79 17.25 -5.35 9.87
C ALA A 79 16.81 -6.56 9.03
N PRO A 80 17.75 -7.39 8.55
CA PRO A 80 17.39 -8.64 7.87
C PRO A 80 16.73 -9.61 8.84
N ASP A 81 15.69 -10.30 8.39
CA ASP A 81 15.12 -11.42 9.14
C ASP A 81 16.17 -12.51 9.31
N SER A 82 16.54 -12.80 10.56
CA SER A 82 17.46 -13.89 10.90
C SER A 82 16.72 -15.23 10.76
N THR A 83 16.75 -15.79 9.55
CA THR A 83 16.20 -17.13 9.26
C THR A 83 17.30 -18.17 9.16
#